data_AF-A0A838QW64-F1
#
_entry.id   AF-A0A838QW64-F1
#
_cell.length_a   1.000
_cell.length_b   1.000
_cell.length_c   1.000
_cell.angle_alpha   90.00
_cell.angle_beta   90.00
_cell.angle_gamma   90.00
#
_symmetry.space_group_name_H-M   'P 1'
#
loop_
_entity.id
_entity.type
_entity.pdbx_description
1 polymer ?
#
loop_
_entity_poly.entity_id
_entity_poly.type
_entity_poly.pdbx_seq_one_letter_code
_entity_poly.pdbx_strand_id
1 'polypeptide(L)'
;MPAGHILLHRDSALVPTAQGVIVASKGKVSALLDFDGGDVAEVERVIASGWQGIPPNVDTIGVAVHPVDGSIYFGLGTAAFNNAYLVDQAGNSAFNLASPRGTIQRIKPDLSGRETVCTGVRFTIGMEFNQANELFATDQEGATWLANGNPFDELLHVLPGRHYGSPPRRPRHLPKVFDEPSLFDYGPQHQSTCGFVLNLPREPADKKPYSASGSQATQRTKISSGRCCSPRGNGGQTALK
;
A
#
# COMPACT_ATOMS: atom_id res chain seq x y z
N MET A 1 -9.14 -5.65 9.99
CA MET A 1 -7.67 -5.53 9.90
C MET A 1 -7.39 -4.51 8.81
N PRO A 2 -6.63 -3.43 9.09
CA PRO A 2 -6.19 -2.49 8.07
C PRO A 2 -5.33 -3.20 7.03
N ALA A 3 -5.54 -2.89 5.75
CA ALA A 3 -4.90 -3.59 4.63
C ALA A 3 -3.95 -2.70 3.81
N GLY A 4 -3.93 -1.39 4.08
CA GLY A 4 -3.00 -0.41 3.53
C GLY A 4 -3.12 0.88 4.32
N HIS A 5 -2.03 1.64 4.42
CA HIS A 5 -2.05 2.92 5.11
C HIS A 5 -1.05 3.92 4.53
N ILE A 6 -1.34 5.21 4.70
CA ILE A 6 -0.42 6.30 4.35
C ILE A 6 -0.50 7.40 5.41
N LEU A 7 0.66 7.95 5.77
CA LEU A 7 0.75 9.02 6.77
C LEU A 7 0.23 10.34 6.19
N LEU A 8 -0.53 11.06 7.00
CA LEU A 8 -0.93 12.44 6.78
C LEU A 8 -0.11 13.32 7.71
N HIS A 9 0.64 14.25 7.14
CA HIS A 9 1.35 15.26 7.90
C HIS A 9 0.42 16.45 8.18
N ARG A 10 0.70 17.16 9.29
CA ARG A 10 0.14 18.50 9.52
C ARG A 10 0.43 19.37 8.29
N ASP A 11 -0.48 20.29 7.99
CA ASP A 11 -0.47 21.13 6.78
C ASP A 11 -0.77 20.40 5.45
N SER A 12 -1.24 19.15 5.48
CA SER A 12 -1.81 18.54 4.28
C SER A 12 -3.10 19.25 3.85
N ALA A 13 -3.36 19.33 2.54
CA ALA A 13 -4.58 19.93 2.00
C ALA A 13 -5.87 19.23 2.51
N LEU A 14 -5.75 17.96 2.92
CA LEU A 14 -6.86 17.14 3.42
C LEU A 14 -7.21 17.44 4.88
N VAL A 15 -6.20 17.69 5.73
CA VAL A 15 -6.37 17.99 7.16
C VAL A 15 -5.29 18.98 7.61
N PRO A 16 -5.52 20.29 7.42
CA PRO A 16 -4.51 21.31 7.71
C PRO A 16 -4.08 21.32 9.18
N THR A 17 -4.99 20.98 10.08
CA THR A 17 -4.81 21.10 11.53
C THR A 17 -4.49 19.80 12.25
N ALA A 18 -4.33 18.68 11.53
CA ALA A 18 -4.12 17.36 12.14
C ALA A 18 -3.05 16.58 11.39
N GLN A 19 -2.29 15.77 12.13
CA GLN A 19 -1.57 14.65 11.56
C GLN A 19 -2.50 13.43 11.55
N GLY A 20 -2.10 12.35 10.89
CA GLY A 20 -2.94 11.17 10.89
C GLY A 20 -2.49 10.09 9.94
N VAL A 21 -3.40 9.16 9.69
CA VAL A 21 -3.20 8.04 8.79
C VAL A 21 -4.48 7.79 7.99
N ILE A 22 -4.38 7.68 6.67
CA ILE A 22 -5.46 7.12 5.86
C ILE A 22 -5.31 5.62 5.84
N VAL A 23 -6.40 4.91 6.09
CA VAL A 23 -6.44 3.46 6.21
C VAL A 23 -7.48 2.89 5.25
N ALA A 24 -7.04 1.98 4.37
CA ALA A 24 -7.93 1.12 3.60
C ALA A 24 -8.34 -0.09 4.45
N SER A 25 -9.64 -0.38 4.52
CA SER A 25 -10.21 -1.47 5.31
C SER A 25 -11.46 -2.03 4.64
N LYS A 26 -11.84 -3.26 5.00
CA LYS A 26 -13.08 -3.87 4.46
C LYS A 26 -14.28 -2.93 4.63
N GLY A 27 -14.93 -2.62 3.51
CA GLY A 27 -16.10 -1.73 3.42
C GLY A 27 -15.85 -0.23 3.56
N LYS A 28 -14.61 0.23 3.82
CA LYS A 28 -14.34 1.66 4.01
C LYS A 28 -12.89 2.11 3.76
N VAL A 29 -12.74 3.39 3.45
CA VAL A 29 -11.49 4.14 3.65
C VAL A 29 -11.73 5.14 4.78
N SER A 30 -10.82 5.16 5.75
CA SER A 30 -10.91 6.02 6.93
C SER A 30 -9.69 6.92 7.06
N ALA A 31 -9.87 8.13 7.54
CA ALA A 31 -8.80 8.98 8.05
C ALA A 31 -8.83 8.90 9.59
N LEU A 32 -7.73 8.44 10.19
CA LEU A 32 -7.48 8.46 11.62
C LEU A 32 -6.68 9.72 11.93
N LEU A 33 -7.26 10.65 12.67
CA LEU A 33 -6.74 12.00 12.86
C LEU A 33 -6.27 12.20 14.29
N ASP A 34 -5.05 12.74 14.41
CA ASP A 34 -4.39 13.16 15.64
C ASP A 34 -4.20 14.69 15.58
N PHE A 35 -4.93 15.39 16.44
CA PHE A 35 -4.95 16.84 16.51
C PHE A 35 -3.91 17.39 17.50
N ASP A 36 -3.63 16.70 18.59
CA ASP A 36 -2.78 17.23 19.66
C ASP A 36 -1.29 16.87 19.48
N GLY A 37 -0.98 15.90 18.63
CA GLY A 37 0.38 15.43 18.35
C GLY A 37 0.88 14.41 19.35
N GLY A 38 -0.02 13.75 20.08
CA GLY A 38 0.26 12.70 21.05
C GLY A 38 0.46 11.31 20.43
N ASP A 39 0.47 11.20 19.09
CA ASP A 39 0.57 9.96 18.32
C ASP A 39 -0.58 8.98 18.59
N VAL A 40 -1.72 9.51 19.03
CA VAL A 40 -2.97 8.77 19.25
C VAL A 40 -4.06 9.48 18.45
N ALA A 41 -4.75 8.77 17.58
CA ALA A 41 -5.85 9.37 16.84
C ALA A 41 -7.06 9.60 17.77
N GLU A 42 -7.56 10.83 17.85
CA GLU A 42 -8.81 11.13 18.57
C GLU A 42 -10.05 10.84 17.73
N VAL A 43 -9.93 10.92 16.40
CA VAL A 43 -11.09 10.82 15.50
C VAL A 43 -10.82 9.85 14.37
N GLU A 44 -11.73 8.89 14.18
CA GLU A 44 -11.90 8.21 12.90
C GLU A 44 -12.96 8.95 12.07
N ARG A 45 -12.59 9.36 10.86
CA ARG A 45 -13.53 9.84 9.84
C ARG A 45 -13.57 8.86 8.67
N VAL A 46 -14.75 8.27 8.42
CA VAL A 46 -14.97 7.47 7.21
C VAL A 46 -15.09 8.41 6.01
N ILE A 47 -14.14 8.35 5.08
CA ILE A 47 -14.06 9.24 3.91
C ILE A 47 -14.57 8.59 2.62
N ALA A 48 -14.66 7.26 2.58
CA ALA A 48 -15.35 6.55 1.51
C ALA A 48 -15.91 5.21 2.01
N SER A 49 -17.11 4.86 1.53
CA SER A 49 -17.78 3.58 1.77
C SER A 49 -18.87 3.33 0.70
N GLY A 50 -19.77 2.37 0.94
CA GLY A 50 -21.01 2.20 0.17
C GLY A 50 -20.94 1.24 -1.01
N TRP A 51 -19.83 0.54 -1.21
CA TRP A 51 -19.76 -0.57 -2.18
C TRP A 51 -20.28 -1.87 -1.57
N GLN A 52 -20.78 -2.77 -2.42
CA GLN A 52 -21.25 -4.07 -1.98
C GLN A 52 -20.09 -4.90 -1.42
N GLY A 53 -20.16 -5.29 -0.15
CA GLY A 53 -19.14 -6.12 0.49
C GLY A 53 -18.98 -7.48 -0.18
N ILE A 54 -17.80 -8.06 -0.04
CA ILE A 54 -17.47 -9.39 -0.60
C ILE A 54 -17.14 -10.38 0.52
N PRO A 55 -17.32 -11.70 0.30
CA PRO A 55 -16.98 -12.71 1.29
C PRO A 55 -15.50 -12.68 1.72
N PRO A 56 -14.50 -12.54 0.81
CA PRO A 56 -13.12 -12.38 1.21
C PRO A 56 -12.92 -11.22 2.19
N ASN A 57 -11.96 -11.37 3.12
CA ASN A 57 -11.62 -10.29 4.05
C ASN A 57 -10.75 -9.20 3.41
N VAL A 58 -10.13 -9.51 2.28
CA VAL A 58 -9.42 -8.56 1.42
C VAL A 58 -10.45 -7.93 0.48
N ASP A 59 -10.74 -6.65 0.68
CA ASP A 59 -11.84 -5.93 -0.01
C ASP A 59 -11.33 -4.59 -0.55
N THR A 60 -10.97 -3.69 0.36
CA THR A 60 -10.39 -2.37 0.06
C THR A 60 -8.95 -2.41 0.51
N ILE A 61 -8.03 -2.22 -0.43
CA ILE A 61 -6.61 -2.49 -0.22
C ILE A 61 -5.75 -1.63 -1.13
N GLY A 62 -4.55 -1.26 -0.65
CA GLY A 62 -3.72 -0.24 -1.28
C GLY A 62 -4.32 1.14 -1.13
N VAL A 63 -3.49 2.10 -0.73
CA VAL A 63 -3.90 3.51 -0.63
C VAL A 63 -2.71 4.41 -0.91
N ALA A 64 -2.94 5.48 -1.68
CA ALA A 64 -1.96 6.53 -1.93
C ALA A 64 -2.65 7.89 -1.94
N VAL A 65 -1.90 8.95 -1.61
CA VAL A 65 -2.34 10.33 -1.74
C VAL A 65 -1.54 10.97 -2.85
N HIS A 66 -2.22 11.61 -3.79
CA HIS A 66 -1.56 12.36 -4.85
C HIS A 66 -0.83 13.55 -4.24
N PRO A 67 0.49 13.70 -4.46
CA PRO A 67 1.33 14.62 -3.70
C PRO A 67 1.04 16.10 -4.00
N VAL A 68 0.46 16.41 -5.17
CA VAL A 68 0.11 17.81 -5.55
C VAL A 68 -1.31 18.19 -5.14
N ASP A 69 -2.33 17.48 -5.62
CA ASP A 69 -3.72 17.89 -5.41
C ASP A 69 -4.37 17.29 -4.16
N GLY A 70 -3.75 16.30 -3.49
CA GLY A 70 -4.30 15.65 -2.30
C GLY A 70 -5.41 14.64 -2.58
N SER A 71 -5.69 14.28 -3.83
CA SER A 71 -6.64 13.21 -4.17
C SER A 71 -6.20 11.89 -3.57
N ILE A 72 -7.17 11.06 -3.15
CA ILE A 72 -6.87 9.78 -2.49
C ILE A 72 -7.19 8.64 -3.44
N TYR A 73 -6.22 7.77 -3.68
CA TYR A 73 -6.35 6.59 -4.54
C TYR A 73 -6.38 5.33 -3.69
N PHE A 74 -7.21 4.36 -4.05
CA PHE A 74 -7.28 3.09 -3.34
C PHE A 74 -7.81 1.96 -4.22
N GLY A 75 -7.43 0.73 -3.92
CA GLY A 75 -7.92 -0.45 -4.62
C GLY A 75 -9.24 -0.98 -4.06
N LEU A 76 -10.13 -1.39 -4.95
CA LEU A 76 -11.25 -2.27 -4.64
C LEU A 76 -11.03 -3.59 -5.35
N GLY A 77 -10.75 -4.62 -4.55
CA GLY A 77 -10.46 -5.96 -5.03
C GLY A 77 -11.57 -6.57 -5.86
N THR A 78 -11.21 -7.58 -6.64
CA THR A 78 -12.17 -8.34 -7.46
C THR A 78 -13.28 -8.96 -6.61
N ALA A 79 -14.48 -9.08 -7.20
CA ALA A 79 -15.66 -9.55 -6.50
C ALA A 79 -15.53 -11.01 -6.00
N ALA A 80 -14.84 -11.84 -6.78
CA ALA A 80 -14.53 -13.22 -6.44
C ALA A 80 -13.20 -13.64 -7.07
N PHE A 81 -12.26 -14.06 -6.23
CA PHE A 81 -10.89 -14.36 -6.65
C PHE A 81 -10.74 -15.68 -7.43
N ASN A 82 -11.75 -16.56 -7.35
CA ASN A 82 -11.80 -17.88 -7.98
C ASN A 82 -13.00 -18.05 -8.95
N ASN A 83 -13.87 -17.03 -9.04
CA ASN A 83 -15.02 -17.00 -9.96
C ASN A 83 -15.12 -15.61 -10.61
N ALA A 84 -14.10 -15.28 -11.39
CA ALA A 84 -13.88 -13.98 -12.02
C ALA A 84 -15.10 -13.39 -12.74
N TYR A 85 -15.89 -14.25 -13.40
CA TYR A 85 -17.05 -13.85 -14.17
C TYR A 85 -18.38 -14.04 -13.42
N LEU A 86 -18.32 -14.35 -12.12
CA LEU A 86 -19.48 -14.54 -11.25
C LEU A 86 -20.53 -15.45 -11.90
N VAL A 87 -20.07 -16.56 -12.47
CA VAL A 87 -20.93 -17.52 -13.16
C VAL A 87 -21.61 -18.41 -12.12
N ASP A 88 -22.93 -18.50 -12.17
CA ASP A 88 -23.73 -19.37 -11.30
C ASP A 88 -23.79 -20.82 -11.81
N GLN A 89 -24.48 -21.69 -11.08
CA GLN A 89 -24.66 -23.10 -11.45
C GLN A 89 -25.47 -23.29 -12.75
N ALA A 90 -26.30 -22.31 -13.12
CA ALA A 90 -27.08 -22.30 -14.34
C ALA A 90 -26.31 -21.73 -15.55
N GLY A 91 -25.08 -21.22 -15.34
CA GLY A 91 -24.24 -20.64 -16.38
C GLY A 91 -24.50 -19.15 -16.65
N ASN A 92 -25.27 -18.46 -15.82
CA ASN A 92 -25.49 -17.02 -15.92
C ASN A 92 -24.36 -16.27 -15.24
N SER A 93 -23.91 -15.17 -15.86
CA SER A 93 -22.85 -14.32 -15.33
C SER A 93 -23.45 -13.05 -14.71
N ALA A 94 -23.06 -12.75 -13.48
CA ALA A 94 -23.33 -11.46 -12.83
C ALA A 94 -22.17 -10.45 -13.01
N PHE A 95 -21.19 -10.77 -13.85
CA PHE A 95 -20.05 -9.90 -14.10
C PHE A 95 -20.49 -8.61 -14.79
N ASN A 96 -20.01 -7.48 -14.27
CA ASN A 96 -20.25 -6.17 -14.84
C ASN A 96 -18.96 -5.36 -14.79
N LEU A 97 -18.43 -4.97 -15.95
CA LEU A 97 -17.22 -4.17 -16.04
C LEU A 97 -17.38 -2.76 -15.43
N ALA A 98 -18.62 -2.25 -15.36
CA ALA A 98 -18.93 -0.98 -14.68
C ALA A 98 -19.02 -1.11 -13.16
N SER A 99 -18.84 -2.32 -12.60
CA SER A 99 -18.73 -2.53 -11.16
C SER A 99 -17.51 -1.80 -10.60
N PRO A 100 -17.56 -1.27 -9.36
CA PRO A 100 -16.36 -0.77 -8.69
C PRO A 100 -15.40 -1.89 -8.28
N ARG A 101 -15.72 -3.16 -8.52
CA ARG A 101 -14.88 -4.31 -8.16
C ARG A 101 -13.81 -4.58 -9.22
N GLY A 102 -12.60 -4.89 -8.75
CA GLY A 102 -11.43 -5.09 -9.61
C GLY A 102 -10.95 -3.77 -10.23
N THR A 103 -10.90 -2.72 -9.41
CA THR A 103 -10.57 -1.36 -9.86
C THR A 103 -9.65 -0.64 -8.90
N ILE A 104 -9.00 0.42 -9.40
CA ILE A 104 -8.47 1.50 -8.57
C ILE A 104 -9.47 2.66 -8.63
N GLN A 105 -9.79 3.21 -7.46
CA GLN A 105 -10.69 4.32 -7.26
C GLN A 105 -9.91 5.58 -6.88
N ARG A 106 -10.46 6.75 -7.20
CA ARG A 106 -9.97 8.07 -6.76
C ARG A 106 -11.07 8.81 -6.02
N ILE A 107 -10.77 9.37 -4.86
CA ILE A 107 -11.57 10.34 -4.13
C ILE A 107 -11.04 11.73 -4.47
N LYS A 108 -11.94 12.66 -4.79
CA LYS A 108 -11.59 14.06 -5.01
C LYS A 108 -10.94 14.67 -3.75
N PRO A 109 -10.05 15.68 -3.87
CA PRO A 109 -9.39 16.31 -2.73
C PRO A 109 -10.35 16.89 -1.69
N ASP A 110 -11.51 17.39 -2.14
CA ASP A 110 -12.57 17.95 -1.29
C ASP A 110 -13.53 16.90 -0.72
N LEU A 111 -13.24 15.61 -0.95
CA LEU A 111 -14.05 14.45 -0.56
C LEU A 111 -15.47 14.44 -1.13
N SER A 112 -15.79 15.29 -2.11
CA SER A 112 -17.15 15.45 -2.66
C SER A 112 -17.59 14.29 -3.55
N GLY A 113 -16.66 13.46 -4.01
CA GLY A 113 -17.00 12.35 -4.88
C GLY A 113 -15.85 11.37 -5.15
N ARG A 114 -16.23 10.26 -5.77
CA ARG A 114 -15.34 9.15 -6.12
C ARG A 114 -15.54 8.74 -7.57
N GLU A 115 -14.47 8.38 -8.25
CA GLU A 115 -14.48 7.86 -9.63
C GLU A 115 -13.55 6.65 -9.80
N THR A 116 -13.85 5.80 -10.79
CA THR A 116 -12.99 4.69 -11.19
C THR A 116 -11.85 5.22 -12.05
N VAL A 117 -10.61 4.95 -11.65
CA VAL A 117 -9.40 5.33 -12.39
C VAL A 117 -9.09 4.30 -13.46
N CYS A 118 -9.00 3.03 -13.07
CA CYS A 118 -8.76 1.93 -13.98
C CYS A 118 -9.55 0.69 -13.55
N THR A 119 -9.67 -0.27 -14.47
CA THR A 119 -10.28 -1.58 -14.21
C THR A 119 -9.23 -2.66 -14.38
N GLY A 120 -9.60 -3.93 -14.19
CA GLY A 120 -8.72 -5.01 -14.58
C GLY A 120 -7.70 -5.41 -13.53
N VAL A 121 -7.83 -4.97 -12.28
CA VAL A 121 -6.89 -5.33 -11.20
C VAL A 121 -7.51 -6.39 -10.28
N ARG A 122 -6.71 -7.23 -9.64
CA ARG A 122 -7.17 -8.30 -8.75
C ARG A 122 -7.25 -7.83 -7.30
N PHE A 123 -6.12 -7.53 -6.68
CA PHE A 123 -5.95 -7.00 -5.33
C PHE A 123 -4.68 -6.14 -5.25
N THR A 124 -4.83 -4.82 -5.41
CA THR A 124 -3.70 -3.90 -5.40
C THR A 124 -3.18 -3.66 -3.98
N ILE A 125 -1.99 -4.15 -3.63
CA ILE A 125 -1.50 -4.12 -2.24
C ILE A 125 -0.71 -2.85 -1.93
N GLY A 126 0.43 -2.67 -2.60
CA GLY A 126 1.23 -1.44 -2.52
C GLY A 126 0.75 -0.43 -3.54
N MET A 127 0.79 0.85 -3.20
CA MET A 127 0.44 1.94 -4.12
C MET A 127 1.25 3.18 -3.75
N GLU A 128 1.92 3.79 -4.73
CA GLU A 128 2.73 4.99 -4.49
C GLU A 128 2.85 5.85 -5.75
N PHE A 129 2.92 7.16 -5.55
CA PHE A 129 3.21 8.13 -6.61
C PHE A 129 4.72 8.37 -6.72
N ASN A 130 5.25 8.41 -7.94
CA ASN A 130 6.62 8.86 -8.17
C ASN A 130 6.74 10.40 -8.19
N GLN A 131 7.96 10.92 -8.38
CA GLN A 131 8.22 12.37 -8.49
C GLN A 131 7.56 13.05 -9.69
N ALA A 132 7.20 12.28 -10.73
CA ALA A 132 6.46 12.77 -11.89
C ALA A 132 4.93 12.75 -11.67
N ASN A 133 4.47 12.38 -10.46
CA ASN A 133 3.06 12.19 -10.12
C ASN A 133 2.38 11.05 -10.89
N GLU A 134 3.15 10.04 -11.31
CA GLU A 134 2.64 8.81 -11.90
C GLU A 134 2.37 7.78 -10.80
N LEU A 135 1.24 7.08 -10.91
CA LEU A 135 0.80 6.10 -9.91
C LEU A 135 1.31 4.71 -10.26
N PHE A 136 1.95 4.05 -9.31
CA PHE A 136 2.33 2.65 -9.40
C PHE A 136 1.57 1.83 -8.37
N ALA A 137 1.26 0.58 -8.70
CA ALA A 137 0.61 -0.35 -7.79
C ALA A 137 1.17 -1.76 -7.95
N THR A 138 1.30 -2.51 -6.85
CA THR A 138 1.50 -3.96 -6.94
C THR A 138 0.17 -4.66 -6.97
N ASP A 139 -0.02 -5.63 -7.87
CA ASP A 139 -1.23 -6.45 -7.96
C ASP A 139 -0.91 -7.93 -7.76
N GLN A 140 -1.79 -8.66 -7.09
CA GLN A 140 -1.56 -10.07 -6.74
C GLN A 140 -1.86 -11.00 -7.90
N GLU A 141 -1.07 -12.07 -8.02
CA GLU A 141 -1.26 -13.16 -8.99
C GLU A 141 -2.64 -13.80 -8.85
N GLY A 142 -3.16 -14.36 -9.94
CA GLY A 142 -4.47 -14.99 -9.98
C GLY A 142 -4.46 -16.46 -10.38
N ALA A 143 -3.42 -16.93 -11.05
CA ALA A 143 -3.34 -18.27 -11.64
C ALA A 143 -3.45 -19.40 -10.59
N THR A 144 -3.08 -19.16 -9.33
CA THR A 144 -3.27 -20.13 -8.25
C THR A 144 -4.74 -20.45 -8.02
N TRP A 145 -5.63 -19.47 -8.23
CA TRP A 145 -7.03 -19.54 -7.79
C TRP A 145 -8.03 -19.53 -8.93
N LEU A 146 -7.59 -19.11 -10.11
CA LEU A 146 -8.43 -18.93 -11.28
C LEU A 146 -7.66 -19.41 -12.52
N ALA A 147 -8.25 -20.36 -13.24
CA ALA A 147 -7.68 -20.83 -14.51
C ALA A 147 -7.49 -19.65 -15.48
N ASN A 148 -6.30 -19.59 -16.09
CA ASN A 148 -5.81 -18.50 -16.94
C ASN A 148 -5.64 -17.15 -16.23
N GLY A 149 -5.65 -17.10 -14.90
CA GLY A 149 -5.25 -15.92 -14.14
C GLY A 149 -3.83 -15.46 -14.50
N ASN A 150 -3.50 -14.21 -14.16
CA ASN A 150 -2.13 -13.71 -14.24
C ASN A 150 -1.20 -14.62 -13.41
N PRO A 151 -0.07 -15.09 -13.97
CA PRO A 151 0.76 -16.11 -13.34
C PRO A 151 1.67 -15.57 -12.22
N PHE A 152 1.91 -14.26 -12.18
CA PHE A 152 2.84 -13.61 -11.27
C PHE A 152 2.18 -12.43 -10.57
N ASP A 153 2.73 -12.03 -9.43
CA ASP A 153 2.41 -10.72 -8.88
C ASP A 153 3.01 -9.68 -9.83
N GLU A 154 2.35 -8.54 -10.00
CA GLU A 154 2.69 -7.56 -11.03
C GLU A 154 2.99 -6.20 -10.40
N LEU A 155 3.97 -5.47 -10.94
CA LEU A 155 4.07 -4.02 -10.76
C LEU A 155 3.38 -3.34 -11.94
N LEU A 156 2.42 -2.48 -11.65
CA LEU A 156 1.62 -1.78 -12.65
C LEU A 156 1.99 -0.30 -12.68
N HIS A 157 2.11 0.27 -13.87
CA HIS A 157 1.99 1.72 -14.07
C HIS A 157 0.52 2.04 -14.36
N VAL A 158 -0.15 2.69 -13.40
CA VAL A 158 -1.59 2.92 -13.41
C VAL A 158 -1.92 4.17 -14.23
N LEU A 159 -2.70 3.98 -15.28
CA LEU A 159 -3.15 5.02 -16.20
C LEU A 159 -4.69 5.10 -16.21
N PRO A 160 -5.27 6.31 -16.21
CA PRO A 160 -6.72 6.47 -16.28
C PRO A 160 -7.33 5.80 -17.51
N GLY A 161 -8.47 5.13 -17.31
CA GLY A 161 -9.25 4.46 -18.35
C GLY A 161 -8.68 3.13 -18.85
N ARG A 162 -7.57 2.64 -18.29
CA ARG A 162 -6.93 1.38 -18.70
C ARG A 162 -7.49 0.15 -17.97
N HIS A 163 -7.13 -1.03 -18.49
CA HIS A 163 -7.50 -2.34 -17.95
C HIS A 163 -6.26 -3.24 -17.82
N TYR A 164 -6.09 -3.90 -16.67
CA TYR A 164 -4.86 -4.64 -16.33
C TYR A 164 -5.02 -6.18 -16.27
N GLY A 165 -5.93 -6.73 -17.09
CA GLY A 165 -5.99 -8.17 -17.37
C GLY A 165 -6.73 -9.06 -16.36
N SER A 166 -7.21 -8.54 -15.23
CA SER A 166 -8.02 -9.28 -14.26
C SER A 166 -9.50 -8.84 -14.26
N PRO A 167 -10.46 -9.70 -14.63
CA PRO A 167 -10.29 -11.12 -14.93
C PRO A 167 -9.70 -11.37 -16.33
N PRO A 168 -9.11 -12.55 -16.57
CA PRO A 168 -8.48 -12.90 -17.84
C PRO A 168 -9.47 -12.76 -18.99
N ARG A 169 -9.10 -12.04 -20.05
CA ARG A 169 -9.98 -11.72 -21.18
C ARG A 169 -10.72 -12.94 -21.72
N ARG A 170 -12.05 -12.83 -21.87
CA ARG A 170 -12.90 -13.84 -22.52
C ARG A 170 -13.81 -13.21 -23.57
N PRO A 171 -13.92 -13.80 -24.78
CA PRO A 171 -14.75 -13.24 -25.86
C PRO A 171 -16.21 -12.94 -25.47
N ARG A 172 -16.80 -13.74 -24.57
CA ARG A 172 -18.19 -13.55 -24.13
C ARG A 172 -18.39 -12.37 -23.19
N HIS A 173 -17.46 -12.15 -22.26
CA HIS A 173 -17.65 -11.21 -21.14
C HIS A 173 -16.80 -9.94 -21.28
N LEU A 174 -15.66 -10.02 -21.96
CA LEU A 174 -14.72 -8.92 -22.23
C LEU A 174 -14.31 -8.88 -23.72
N PRO A 175 -15.25 -8.78 -24.67
CA PRO A 175 -14.93 -8.82 -26.11
C PRO A 175 -14.09 -7.64 -26.61
N LYS A 176 -14.17 -6.48 -25.92
CA LYS A 176 -13.65 -5.19 -26.39
C LYS A 176 -12.59 -4.58 -25.47
N VAL A 177 -12.10 -5.37 -24.53
CA VAL A 177 -11.11 -4.90 -23.55
C VAL A 177 -9.72 -5.29 -24.02
N PHE A 178 -8.79 -4.34 -23.85
CA PHE A 178 -7.38 -4.51 -24.12
C PHE A 178 -6.64 -4.43 -22.80
N ASP A 179 -5.81 -5.43 -22.55
CA ASP A 179 -5.06 -5.55 -21.30
C ASP A 179 -3.73 -4.81 -21.47
N GLU A 180 -3.46 -3.87 -20.58
CA GLU A 180 -2.16 -3.25 -20.46
C GLU A 180 -1.17 -4.23 -19.84
N PRO A 181 0.10 -4.22 -20.28
CA PRO A 181 1.12 -5.07 -19.68
C PRO A 181 1.48 -4.59 -18.28
N SER A 182 1.97 -5.50 -17.45
CA SER A 182 2.72 -5.16 -16.25
C SER A 182 4.04 -4.47 -16.63
N LEU A 183 4.55 -3.63 -15.73
CA LEU A 183 5.91 -3.09 -15.82
C LEU A 183 6.95 -4.15 -15.42
N PHE A 184 6.59 -5.00 -14.46
CA PHE A 184 7.45 -6.05 -13.94
C PHE A 184 6.62 -7.20 -13.38
N ASP A 185 7.06 -8.43 -13.64
CA ASP A 185 6.46 -9.66 -13.09
C ASP A 185 7.36 -10.22 -11.98
N TYR A 186 6.83 -10.35 -10.77
CA TYR A 186 7.53 -10.92 -9.63
C TYR A 186 7.46 -12.45 -9.66
N GLY A 187 8.57 -13.06 -10.10
CA GLY A 187 8.76 -14.50 -10.08
C GLY A 187 9.58 -14.99 -8.87
N PRO A 188 9.46 -16.28 -8.50
CA PRO A 188 8.51 -17.28 -9.04
C PRO A 188 7.08 -17.04 -8.54
N GLN A 189 6.07 -17.74 -9.09
CA GLN A 189 4.67 -17.62 -8.67
C GLN A 189 4.51 -17.67 -7.12
N HIS A 190 3.55 -16.90 -6.59
CA HIS A 190 3.17 -16.88 -5.18
C HIS A 190 4.19 -16.19 -4.24
N GLN A 191 4.75 -15.04 -4.65
CA GLN A 191 5.62 -14.23 -3.77
C GLN A 191 4.84 -13.38 -2.75
N SER A 192 3.54 -13.17 -2.95
CA SER A 192 2.76 -12.24 -2.14
C SER A 192 3.45 -10.87 -2.07
N THR A 193 3.68 -10.23 -3.22
CA THR A 193 4.27 -8.88 -3.24
C THR A 193 3.34 -7.89 -2.55
N CYS A 194 3.60 -7.68 -1.25
CA CYS A 194 2.72 -6.97 -0.33
C CYS A 194 3.04 -5.48 -0.17
N GLY A 195 3.95 -4.93 -0.98
CA GLY A 195 4.29 -3.52 -0.95
C GLY A 195 5.59 -3.23 -1.67
N PHE A 196 5.78 -1.95 -1.98
CA PHE A 196 7.03 -1.39 -2.48
C PHE A 196 7.18 0.03 -1.93
N VAL A 197 8.38 0.57 -2.03
CA VAL A 197 8.64 1.98 -1.81
C VAL A 197 9.54 2.49 -2.93
N LEU A 198 9.25 3.66 -3.47
CA LEU A 198 10.11 4.35 -4.40
C LEU A 198 11.22 5.05 -3.61
N ASN A 199 12.47 4.74 -3.95
CA ASN A 199 13.65 5.44 -3.41
C ASN A 199 13.73 6.84 -4.03
N LEU A 200 12.86 7.75 -3.59
CA LEU A 200 12.86 9.14 -4.02
C LEU A 200 13.94 9.92 -3.25
N PRO A 201 14.69 10.82 -3.91
CA PRO A 201 15.48 11.82 -3.23
C PRO A 201 14.65 12.52 -2.15
N ARG A 202 15.03 12.35 -0.89
CA ARG A 202 14.51 13.19 0.20
C ARG A 202 15.35 14.44 0.24
N GLU A 203 14.72 15.61 0.25
CA GLU A 203 15.39 16.81 0.72
C GLU A 203 16.02 16.47 2.09
N PRO A 204 17.29 16.82 2.32
CA PRO A 204 17.95 16.52 3.58
C PRO A 204 17.06 17.06 4.69
N ALA A 205 16.57 16.18 5.56
CA ALA A 205 15.74 16.57 6.69
C ALA A 205 16.47 17.71 7.40
N ASP A 206 15.80 18.87 7.54
CA ASP A 206 16.27 19.94 8.39
C ASP A 206 16.57 19.31 9.74
N LYS A 207 17.85 19.15 10.05
CA LYS A 207 18.30 18.70 11.36
C LYS A 207 17.96 19.82 12.32
N LYS A 208 16.71 19.90 12.78
CA LYS A 208 16.44 20.57 14.06
C LYS A 208 17.25 19.78 15.07
N PRO A 209 18.29 20.36 15.68
CA PRO A 209 19.03 19.66 16.71
C PRO A 209 18.02 19.27 17.78
N TYR A 210 18.06 17.99 18.17
CA TYR A 210 17.37 17.53 19.37
C TYR A 210 17.85 18.46 20.50
N SER A 211 17.01 19.38 20.96
CA SER A 211 17.37 20.24 22.07
C SER A 211 17.42 19.34 23.30
N ALA A 212 18.64 19.00 23.72
CA ALA A 212 18.88 18.34 24.99
C ALA A 212 18.58 19.32 26.14
N SER A 213 17.32 19.70 26.33
CA SER A 213 16.85 20.35 27.54
C SER A 213 16.48 19.26 28.55
N GLY A 214 17.49 18.79 29.27
CA GLY A 214 17.32 17.76 30.28
C GLY A 214 18.61 17.39 31.00
N SER A 215 19.52 18.35 31.24
CA SER A 215 20.65 18.14 32.14
C SER A 215 20.18 18.24 33.59
N GLN A 216 19.88 17.11 34.23
CA GLN A 216 20.22 16.94 35.63
C GLN A 216 21.34 15.90 35.71
N ALA A 217 22.55 16.41 35.88
CA ALA A 217 23.74 15.63 36.12
C ALA A 217 23.59 14.90 37.47
N THR A 218 23.37 13.59 37.44
CA THR A 218 23.65 12.73 38.59
C THR A 218 25.16 12.52 38.65
N GLN A 219 25.77 13.02 39.71
CA GLN A 219 27.19 12.84 40.03
C GLN A 219 27.54 11.35 40.04
N ARG A 220 28.36 10.89 39.08
CA ARG A 220 29.06 9.61 39.20
C ARG A 220 30.37 9.84 39.94
N THR A 221 30.44 9.25 41.12
CA THR A 221 31.63 9.10 41.96
C THR A 221 32.75 8.39 41.19
N LYS A 222 33.95 8.98 41.25
CA LYS A 222 35.20 8.38 40.76
C LYS A 222 35.48 7.06 41.49
N ILE A 223 35.76 6.00 40.76
CA ILE A 223 36.49 4.84 41.28
C ILE A 223 37.88 4.86 40.63
N SER A 224 38.89 4.91 41.49
CA SER A 224 40.32 5.01 41.17
C SER A 224 40.91 3.71 40.63
N SER A 225 41.92 3.89 39.79
CA SER A 225 42.83 2.91 39.21
C SER A 225 43.39 1.87 40.19
N GLY A 226 43.26 0.59 39.86
CA GLY A 226 44.01 -0.53 40.42
C GLY A 226 44.74 -1.30 39.33
N ARG A 227 46.07 -1.43 39.47
CA ARG A 227 46.98 -2.15 38.55
C ARG A 227 46.63 -3.64 38.53
N CYS A 228 46.76 -4.29 37.36
CA CYS A 228 47.05 -5.71 37.32
C CYS A 228 47.95 -6.09 36.13
N CYS A 229 49.00 -6.80 36.50
CA CYS A 229 50.11 -7.48 35.84
C CYS A 229 50.05 -7.87 34.34
N SER A 230 51.25 -7.84 33.75
CA SER A 230 51.68 -8.15 32.39
C SER A 230 51.36 -9.57 31.87
N PRO A 231 51.28 -9.77 30.54
CA PRO A 231 51.12 -11.09 29.91
C PRO A 231 52.48 -11.79 29.66
N ARG A 232 52.56 -13.09 30.00
CA ARG A 232 53.55 -14.04 29.45
C ARG A 232 52.86 -14.85 28.35
N GLY A 233 53.56 -15.01 27.23
CA GLY A 233 53.00 -15.52 25.96
C GLY A 233 53.19 -17.00 25.67
N ASN A 234 53.43 -17.26 24.37
CA ASN A 234 53.44 -18.52 23.60
C ASN A 234 52.03 -19.09 23.31
N GLY A 235 51.67 -19.54 22.11
CA GLY A 235 52.37 -19.79 20.85
C GLY A 235 51.50 -20.74 20.00
N GLY A 236 51.70 -20.78 18.67
CA GLY A 236 51.03 -21.72 17.73
C GLY A 236 49.78 -21.12 17.07
N GLN A 237 49.78 -20.62 15.82
CA GLN A 237 50.06 -21.22 14.50
C GLN A 237 49.05 -22.30 14.05
N THR A 238 48.55 -22.11 12.81
CA THR A 238 47.81 -23.02 11.91
C THR A 238 46.32 -23.26 12.21
N ALA A 239 45.41 -23.50 11.26
CA ALA A 239 45.28 -23.25 9.83
C ALA A 239 43.84 -23.66 9.45
N LEU A 240 43.28 -23.02 8.42
CA LEU A 240 42.31 -23.55 7.44
C LEU A 240 41.40 -24.72 7.83
N LYS A 241 40.09 -24.45 7.84
CA LYS A 241 39.13 -24.99 6.84
C LYS A 241 37.86 -24.15 6.83
#